data_AF-A0A349YEZ2-F1
#
_entry.id   AF-A0A349YEZ2-F1
#
_cell.length_a   1.000
_cell.length_b   1.000
_cell.length_c   1.000
_cell.angle_alpha   90.00
_cell.angle_beta   90.00
_cell.angle_gamma   90.00
#
_symmetry.space_group_name_H-M   'P 1'
#
loop_
_entity.id
_entity.type
_entity.pdbx_description
1 polymer ?
#
loop_
_entity_poly.entity_id
_entity_poly.type
_entity_poly.pdbx_seq_one_letter_code
_entity_poly.pdbx_strand_id
1 'polypeptide(L)'
;MQVLFSLKKITVLCVISAVVLLVAKPTWAQEDLNERIRALEEELMDLRDMVNAQKETVRTIEQKTAGTGDTSIGGYGELNYANFDGDKKDEFDVQRFILFLGHKFSDRTRMMSEIEFEHAQVKGGEDGGEVA
;
A
#
# COMPACT_ATOMS: atom_id res chain seq x y z
N MET A 1 35.59 31.01 62.01
CA MET A 1 34.25 31.18 61.40
C MET A 1 34.28 31.29 59.86
N GLN A 2 35.39 31.70 59.22
CA GLN A 2 35.47 31.85 57.76
C GLN A 2 35.50 30.53 56.95
N VAL A 3 36.08 29.46 57.52
CA VAL A 3 36.19 28.14 56.85
C VAL A 3 34.81 27.48 56.64
N LEU A 4 33.89 27.65 57.60
CA LEU A 4 32.53 27.09 57.53
C LEU A 4 31.67 27.73 56.43
N PHE A 5 31.88 29.03 56.17
CA PHE A 5 31.20 29.77 55.11
C PHE A 5 31.70 29.38 53.72
N SER A 6 32.99 29.04 53.58
CA SER A 6 33.56 28.56 52.33
C SER A 6 33.04 27.16 51.97
N LEU A 7 32.92 26.26 52.96
CA LEU A 7 32.45 24.89 52.76
C LEU A 7 31.00 24.83 52.26
N LYS A 8 30.10 25.67 52.81
CA LYS A 8 28.70 25.78 52.34
C LYS A 8 28.58 26.31 50.90
N LYS A 9 29.48 27.18 50.46
CA LYS A 9 29.49 27.70 49.08
C LYS A 9 29.93 26.64 48.09
N ILE A 10 30.93 25.83 48.48
CA ILE A 10 31.43 24.72 47.67
C ILE A 10 30.36 23.65 47.50
N THR A 11 29.65 23.27 48.57
CA THR A 11 28.58 22.26 48.46
C THR A 11 27.41 22.74 47.59
N VAL A 12 27.00 24.01 47.70
CA VAL A 12 25.95 24.57 46.83
C VAL A 12 26.40 24.61 45.37
N LEU A 13 27.66 24.97 45.10
CA LEU A 13 28.21 24.97 43.75
C LEU A 13 28.27 23.56 43.14
N CYS A 14 28.67 22.56 43.94
CA CYS A 14 28.67 21.16 43.52
C CYS A 14 27.27 20.64 43.21
N VAL A 15 26.26 20.99 44.02
CA VAL A 15 24.87 20.59 43.79
C VAL A 15 24.32 21.25 42.52
N ILE A 16 24.59 22.55 42.30
CA ILE A 16 24.16 23.25 41.07
C ILE A 16 24.84 22.62 39.84
N SER A 17 26.14 22.34 39.89
CA SER A 17 26.86 21.68 38.80
C SER A 17 26.32 20.29 38.50
N ALA A 18 25.96 19.51 39.52
CA ALA A 18 25.38 18.17 39.34
C ALA A 18 23.99 18.23 38.69
N VAL A 19 23.18 19.22 39.05
CA VAL A 19 21.85 19.45 38.44
C VAL A 19 21.97 19.86 36.97
N VAL A 20 22.94 20.71 36.62
CA VAL A 20 23.19 21.11 35.22
C VAL A 20 23.60 19.91 34.36
N LEU A 21 24.46 19.03 34.89
CA LEU A 21 24.87 17.81 34.19
C LEU A 21 23.73 16.80 34.04
N LEU A 22 22.77 16.76 34.97
CA LEU A 22 21.61 15.86 34.91
C LEU A 22 20.56 16.31 33.87
N VAL A 23 20.47 17.61 33.58
CA VAL A 23 19.53 18.19 32.60
C VAL A 23 20.15 18.34 31.21
N ALA A 24 21.47 18.33 31.09
CA ALA A 24 22.19 18.34 29.83
C ALA A 24 22.00 17.01 29.09
N LYS A 25 20.90 16.90 28.34
CA LYS A 25 20.73 15.79 27.41
C LYS A 25 21.85 15.83 26.38
N PRO A 26 22.50 14.69 26.09
CA PRO A 26 23.58 14.66 25.11
C PRO A 26 23.07 15.11 23.74
N THR A 27 23.62 16.21 23.22
CA THR A 27 23.30 16.77 21.89
C THR A 27 23.43 15.72 20.78
N TRP A 28 24.41 14.83 20.89
CA TRP A 28 24.67 13.75 19.92
C TRP A 28 23.55 12.70 19.86
N ALA A 29 22.82 12.44 20.96
CA ALA A 29 21.71 11.49 20.96
C ALA A 29 20.44 12.09 20.35
N GLN A 30 20.32 13.42 20.37
CA GLN A 30 19.19 14.12 19.79
C GLN A 30 19.35 14.34 18.28
N GLU A 31 20.59 14.43 17.80
CA GLU A 31 20.89 14.59 16.37
C GLU A 31 20.49 13.34 15.57
N ASP A 32 20.88 12.14 16.00
CA ASP A 32 20.48 10.86 15.36
C ASP A 32 18.95 10.67 15.37
N LEU A 33 18.28 11.05 16.47
CA LEU A 33 16.82 10.94 16.58
C LEU A 33 16.11 11.92 15.64
N ASN A 34 16.59 13.16 15.56
CA ASN A 34 16.03 14.17 14.66
C ASN A 34 16.27 13.83 13.19
N GLU A 35 17.40 13.20 12.88
CA GLU A 35 17.72 12.72 11.54
C GLU A 35 16.78 11.60 11.10
N ARG A 36 16.49 10.63 11.99
CA ARG A 36 15.47 9.60 11.74
C ARG A 36 14.07 10.17 11.57
N ILE A 37 13.67 11.15 12.40
CA ILE A 37 12.37 11.82 12.28
C ILE A 37 12.25 12.49 10.91
N ARG A 38 13.29 13.19 10.46
CA ARG A 38 13.31 13.82 9.13
C ARG A 38 13.21 12.80 8.00
N ALA A 39 13.95 11.69 8.09
CA ALA A 39 13.87 10.62 7.10
C ALA A 39 12.48 9.98 7.04
N LEU A 40 11.85 9.75 8.19
CA LEU A 40 10.48 9.24 8.29
C LEU A 40 9.45 10.24 7.74
N GLU A 41 9.61 11.52 8.01
CA GLU A 41 8.74 12.58 7.47
C GLU A 41 8.86 12.68 5.94
N GLU A 42 10.06 12.51 5.38
CA GLU A 42 10.31 12.48 3.95
C GLU A 42 9.68 11.25 3.28
N GLU A 43 9.85 10.05 3.86
CA GLU A 43 9.24 8.81 3.36
C GLU A 43 7.70 8.90 3.39
N LEU A 44 7.13 9.49 4.45
CA LEU A 44 5.69 9.72 4.53
C LEU A 44 5.18 10.71 3.49
N MET A 45 5.99 11.72 3.14
CA MET A 45 5.62 12.69 2.11
C MET A 45 5.67 12.07 0.72
N ASP A 46 6.71 11.31 0.40
CA ASP A 46 6.84 10.59 -0.87
C ASP A 46 5.72 9.56 -1.04
N LEU A 47 5.45 8.76 0.00
CA LEU A 47 4.38 7.77 -0.02
C LEU A 47 3.01 8.43 -0.20
N ARG A 48 2.78 9.60 0.42
CA ARG A 48 1.54 10.36 0.26
C ARG A 48 1.40 10.90 -1.16
N ASP A 49 2.47 11.35 -1.78
CA ASP A 49 2.46 11.84 -3.15
C ASP A 49 2.23 10.71 -4.15
N MET A 50 2.84 9.54 -3.94
CA MET A 50 2.56 8.32 -4.70
C MET A 50 1.09 7.90 -4.60
N VAL A 51 0.51 7.92 -3.40
CA VAL A 51 -0.92 7.61 -3.18
C VAL A 51 -1.82 8.63 -3.88
N ASN A 52 -1.49 9.92 -3.84
CA ASN A 52 -2.28 10.95 -4.53
C ASN A 52 -2.19 10.79 -6.06
N ALA A 53 -1.00 10.52 -6.60
CA ALA A 53 -0.82 10.24 -8.02
C ALA A 53 -1.61 8.99 -8.44
N GLN A 54 -1.58 7.93 -7.63
CA GLN A 54 -2.38 6.72 -7.87
C GLN A 54 -3.89 6.99 -7.77
N LYS A 55 -4.32 7.89 -6.88
CA LYS A 55 -5.73 8.27 -6.77
C LYS A 55 -6.24 8.97 -8.03
N GLU A 56 -5.42 9.81 -8.65
CA GLU A 56 -5.77 10.46 -9.92
C GLU A 56 -5.80 9.48 -11.10
N THR A 57 -4.90 8.49 -11.13
CA THR A 57 -4.95 7.43 -12.14
C THR A 57 -6.16 6.51 -11.94
N VAL A 58 -6.49 6.15 -10.70
CA VAL A 58 -7.70 5.38 -10.37
C VAL A 58 -8.96 6.16 -10.74
N ARG A 59 -9.06 7.46 -10.42
CA ARG A 59 -10.19 8.30 -10.87
C ARG A 59 -10.33 8.34 -12.39
N THR A 60 -9.21 8.41 -13.10
CA THR A 60 -9.20 8.40 -14.57
C THR A 60 -9.60 7.04 -15.13
N ILE A 61 -9.20 5.94 -14.49
CA ILE A 61 -9.63 4.58 -14.81
C ILE A 61 -11.10 4.40 -14.48
N GLU A 62 -11.62 4.90 -13.35
CA GLU A 62 -13.05 4.92 -13.04
C GLU A 62 -13.84 5.69 -14.10
N GLN A 63 -13.30 6.81 -14.61
CA GLN A 63 -13.90 7.59 -15.70
C GLN A 63 -13.83 6.89 -17.06
N LYS A 64 -12.79 6.08 -17.31
CA LYS A 64 -12.60 5.30 -18.56
C LYS A 64 -13.24 3.91 -18.52
N THR A 65 -13.50 3.37 -17.34
CA THR A 65 -14.40 2.24 -17.11
C THR A 65 -15.81 2.79 -17.26
N ALA A 66 -16.12 3.23 -18.48
CA ALA A 66 -17.29 3.98 -18.85
C ALA A 66 -18.53 3.09 -18.77
N GLY A 67 -19.03 2.89 -17.56
CA GLY A 67 -20.44 2.69 -17.36
C GLY A 67 -21.07 4.06 -17.15
N THR A 68 -22.00 4.41 -18.04
CA THR A 68 -22.75 5.67 -18.05
C THR A 68 -23.43 5.89 -16.70
N GLY A 69 -22.80 6.61 -15.74
CA GLY A 69 -23.31 7.06 -14.42
C GLY A 69 -23.86 5.98 -13.46
N ASP A 70 -24.76 5.16 -13.96
CA ASP A 70 -25.53 4.11 -13.33
C ASP A 70 -25.12 2.71 -13.78
N THR A 71 -24.39 2.56 -14.89
CA THR A 71 -23.80 1.28 -15.30
C THR A 71 -22.41 1.12 -14.70
N SER A 72 -22.03 -0.10 -14.34
CA SER A 72 -20.68 -0.49 -13.94
C SER A 72 -20.32 -1.78 -14.64
N ILE A 73 -19.21 -1.80 -15.37
CA ILE A 73 -18.69 -3.00 -16.02
C ILE A 73 -17.34 -3.31 -15.35
N GLY A 74 -17.18 -4.54 -14.88
CA GLY A 74 -15.96 -5.01 -14.25
C GLY A 74 -15.72 -6.47 -14.57
N GLY A 75 -14.59 -7.02 -14.14
CA GLY A 75 -14.29 -8.42 -14.37
C GLY A 75 -12.88 -8.78 -13.91
N TYR A 76 -12.61 -10.07 -13.80
CA TYR A 76 -11.28 -10.60 -13.55
C TYR A 76 -11.09 -11.91 -14.32
N GLY A 77 -9.84 -12.27 -14.60
CA GLY A 77 -9.52 -13.53 -15.27
C GLY A 77 -8.25 -14.15 -14.74
N GLU A 78 -8.16 -15.47 -14.87
CA GLU A 78 -7.02 -16.29 -14.50
C GLU A 78 -6.45 -16.96 -15.76
N LEU A 79 -5.15 -16.74 -15.98
CA LEU A 79 -4.39 -17.25 -17.11
C LEU A 79 -3.19 -18.02 -16.57
N ASN A 80 -3.03 -19.26 -17.03
CA ASN A 80 -1.89 -20.10 -16.70
C ASN A 80 -1.04 -20.32 -17.96
N TYR A 81 0.25 -20.06 -17.82
CA TYR A 81 1.25 -20.41 -18.83
C TYR A 81 2.32 -21.29 -18.19
N ALA A 82 2.54 -22.46 -18.78
CA ALA A 82 3.61 -23.37 -18.38
C ALA A 82 4.51 -23.65 -19.58
N ASN A 83 5.77 -23.23 -19.46
CA ASN A 83 6.83 -23.58 -20.39
C ASN A 83 7.53 -24.85 -19.90
N PHE A 84 7.56 -25.89 -20.73
CA PHE A 84 8.20 -27.15 -20.40
C PHE A 84 9.45 -27.33 -21.26
N ASP A 85 10.56 -27.73 -20.62
CA ASP A 85 11.79 -28.05 -21.33
C ASP A 85 11.78 -29.53 -21.79
N GLY A 86 12.16 -29.81 -23.04
CA GLY A 86 12.16 -31.15 -23.65
C GLY A 86 10.98 -31.44 -24.59
N ASP A 87 10.52 -32.71 -24.64
CA ASP A 87 9.48 -33.17 -25.60
C ASP A 87 8.03 -32.78 -25.22
N LYS A 88 7.83 -32.12 -24.08
CA LYS A 88 6.52 -31.67 -23.63
C LYS A 88 6.16 -30.35 -24.31
N LYS A 89 4.92 -30.25 -24.78
CA LYS A 89 4.40 -29.00 -25.35
C LYS A 89 4.11 -28.01 -24.24
N ASP A 90 4.44 -26.75 -24.49
CA ASP A 90 4.00 -25.62 -23.69
C ASP A 90 2.48 -25.62 -23.54
N GLU A 91 2.01 -25.32 -22.33
CA GLU A 91 0.60 -25.28 -21.99
C GLU A 91 0.18 -23.83 -21.73
N PHE A 92 -0.88 -23.42 -22.42
CA PHE A 92 -1.56 -22.14 -22.20
C PHE A 92 -3.02 -22.45 -21.90
N ASP A 93 -3.46 -22.08 -20.70
CA ASP A 93 -4.80 -22.38 -20.19
C ASP A 93 -5.46 -21.10 -19.64
N VAL A 94 -6.60 -20.75 -20.20
CA VAL A 94 -7.48 -19.71 -19.66
C VAL A 94 -8.45 -20.41 -18.72
N GLN A 95 -8.07 -20.48 -17.45
CA GLN A 95 -8.79 -21.27 -16.47
C GLN A 95 -10.20 -20.71 -16.22
N ARG A 96 -10.31 -19.39 -16.07
CA ARG A 96 -11.56 -18.70 -15.80
C ARG A 96 -11.50 -17.24 -16.22
N PHE A 97 -12.58 -16.72 -16.79
CA PHE A 97 -12.79 -15.30 -17.02
C PHE A 97 -14.19 -14.91 -16.55
N ILE A 98 -14.29 -13.95 -15.64
CA ILE A 98 -15.57 -13.46 -15.10
C ILE A 98 -15.78 -12.02 -15.56
N LEU A 99 -16.98 -11.74 -16.08
CA LEU A 99 -17.45 -10.40 -16.38
C LEU A 99 -18.65 -10.03 -15.49
N PHE A 100 -18.55 -8.91 -14.80
CA PHE A 100 -19.62 -8.31 -14.02
C PHE A 100 -20.27 -7.15 -14.78
N LEU A 101 -21.60 -7.19 -14.86
CA LEU A 101 -22.43 -6.10 -15.34
C LEU A 101 -23.38 -5.66 -14.22
N GLY A 102 -23.12 -4.48 -13.67
CA GLY A 102 -24.01 -3.80 -12.73
C GLY A 102 -24.74 -2.65 -13.42
N HIS A 103 -26.03 -2.48 -13.15
CA HIS A 103 -26.77 -1.30 -13.59
C HIS A 103 -27.79 -0.84 -12.55
N LYS A 104 -27.76 0.45 -12.21
CA LYS A 104 -28.68 1.08 -11.26
C LYS A 104 -29.82 1.76 -12.03
N PHE A 105 -31.02 1.18 -12.01
CA PHE A 105 -32.17 1.82 -12.68
C PHE A 105 -32.74 2.97 -11.85
N SER A 106 -32.61 2.92 -10.52
CA SER A 106 -33.07 3.95 -9.58
C SER A 106 -32.39 3.80 -8.21
N ASP A 107 -32.68 4.69 -7.27
CA ASP A 107 -32.21 4.58 -5.88
C ASP A 107 -32.66 3.30 -5.15
N ARG A 108 -33.65 2.58 -5.68
CA ARG A 108 -34.23 1.38 -5.05
C ARG A 108 -34.02 0.10 -5.84
N THR A 109 -33.61 0.18 -7.11
CA THR A 109 -33.53 -0.98 -8.00
C THR A 109 -32.20 -1.01 -8.73
N ARG A 110 -31.48 -2.13 -8.60
CA ARG A 110 -30.27 -2.43 -9.37
C ARG A 110 -30.33 -3.83 -9.96
N MET A 111 -29.71 -4.00 -11.13
CA MET A 111 -29.33 -5.29 -11.68
C MET A 111 -27.85 -5.54 -11.38
N MET A 112 -27.55 -6.79 -11.03
CA MET A 112 -26.20 -7.33 -10.98
C MET A 112 -26.23 -8.61 -11.79
N SER A 113 -25.34 -8.71 -12.76
CA SER A 113 -25.15 -9.89 -13.59
C SER A 113 -23.69 -10.26 -13.57
N GLU A 114 -23.46 -11.56 -13.65
CA GLU A 114 -22.16 -12.18 -13.77
C GLU A 114 -22.22 -13.13 -14.96
N ILE A 115 -21.18 -13.12 -15.77
CA ILE A 115 -21.00 -14.09 -16.86
C ILE A 115 -19.65 -14.73 -16.61
N GLU A 116 -19.64 -16.05 -16.46
CA GLU A 116 -18.46 -16.84 -16.19
C GLU A 116 -18.10 -17.66 -17.43
N PHE A 117 -16.86 -17.54 -17.87
CA PHE A 117 -16.26 -18.40 -18.88
C PHE A 117 -15.26 -19.32 -18.18
N GLU A 118 -15.44 -20.62 -18.31
CA GLU A 118 -14.56 -21.62 -17.71
C GLU A 118 -13.81 -22.42 -18.78
N HIS A 119 -12.53 -22.66 -18.51
CA HIS A 119 -11.72 -23.69 -19.18
C HIS A 119 -11.58 -23.53 -20.70
N ALA A 120 -11.16 -22.36 -21.19
CA ALA A 120 -10.75 -22.22 -22.58
C ALA A 120 -9.33 -22.79 -22.77
N GLN A 121 -9.25 -24.12 -22.94
CA GLN A 121 -8.00 -24.83 -23.23
C GLN A 121 -7.74 -24.88 -24.73
N VAL A 122 -6.55 -24.45 -25.17
CA VAL A 122 -6.08 -24.71 -26.53
C VAL A 122 -5.18 -25.95 -26.51
N LYS A 123 -5.76 -27.12 -26.24
CA LYS A 123 -5.09 -28.41 -26.43
C LYS A 123 -5.35 -28.90 -27.84
N GLY A 124 -4.44 -28.58 -28.77
CA GLY A 124 -4.22 -29.33 -30.02
C GLY A 124 -5.44 -29.93 -30.76
N GLY A 125 -6.61 -29.30 -30.73
CA GLY A 125 -7.81 -29.74 -31.44
C GLY A 125 -8.96 -30.40 -30.64
N GLU A 126 -9.01 -30.30 -29.30
CA GLU A 126 -10.20 -30.71 -28.54
C GLU A 126 -11.05 -29.52 -28.10
N ASP A 127 -12.37 -29.61 -28.31
CA ASP A 127 -13.34 -28.61 -27.89
C ASP A 127 -13.53 -28.66 -26.36
N GLY A 128 -13.36 -27.53 -25.69
CA GLY A 128 -13.63 -27.38 -24.26
C GLY A 128 -13.80 -25.92 -23.88
N GLY A 129 -14.97 -25.59 -23.37
CA GLY A 129 -15.31 -24.28 -22.82
C GLY A 129 -16.78 -24.25 -22.42
N GLU A 130 -17.06 -23.97 -21.15
CA GLU A 130 -18.41 -23.83 -20.63
C GLU A 130 -18.69 -22.36 -20.31
N VAL A 131 -19.92 -21.91 -20.57
CA VAL A 131 -20.40 -20.56 -20.24
C VAL A 131 -21.58 -20.67 -19.30
N ALA A 132 -21.53 -19.92 -18.20
CA ALA A 132 -22.57 -19.87 -17.18
C ALA A 132 -23.01 -18.43 -16.90
#